data_AF-A0A2N2Z8G0-F1
#
_entry.id   AF-A0A2N2Z8G0-F1
#
_cell.length_a   1.000
_cell.length_b   1.000
_cell.length_c   1.000
_cell.angle_alpha   90.00
_cell.angle_beta   90.00
_cell.angle_gamma   90.00
#
_symmetry.space_group_name_H-M   'P 1'
#
loop_
_entity.id
_entity.type
_entity.pdbx_description
1 polymer ?
#
loop_
_entity_poly.entity_id
_entity_poly.type
_entity_poly.pdbx_seq_one_letter_code
_entity_poly.pdbx_strand_id
1 'polypeptide(L)' 'LFRSRAIDEKILATQAANYGLKGKSYPTVNEAVYQAKQNAAINDLIFIGGSTFVVADALVKNY' A
#
# COMPACT_ATOMS: atom_id res chain seq x y z
N LEU A 1 -15.06 14.84 -3.12
CA LEU A 1 -14.52 15.47 -1.90
C LEU A 1 -13.02 15.16 -1.81
N PHE A 2 -12.20 16.22 -1.87
CA PHE A 2 -10.77 16.21 -2.09
C PHE A 2 -10.01 15.37 -1.04
N ARG A 3 -9.32 14.29 -1.46
CA ARG A 3 -8.39 13.52 -0.61
C ARG A 3 -7.05 14.29 -0.46
N SER A 4 -7.07 15.47 0.16
CA SER A 4 -5.89 16.32 0.40
C SER A 4 -4.90 15.82 1.48
N ARG A 5 -5.05 14.57 1.92
CA ARG A 5 -4.18 13.93 2.93
C ARG A 5 -3.35 12.76 2.38
N ALA A 6 -3.67 12.26 1.20
CA ALA A 6 -2.90 11.19 0.58
C ALA A 6 -1.73 11.80 -0.20
N ILE A 7 -0.53 11.32 0.09
CA ILE A 7 0.63 11.58 -0.76
C ILE A 7 0.51 10.70 -2.01
N ASP A 8 0.93 11.23 -3.16
CA ASP A 8 1.03 10.45 -4.39
C ASP A 8 1.96 9.24 -4.19
N GLU A 9 1.57 8.08 -4.70
CA GLU A 9 2.26 6.82 -4.45
C GLU A 9 3.69 6.83 -4.97
N LYS A 10 3.98 7.60 -6.03
CA LYS A 10 5.32 7.73 -6.60
C LYS A 10 6.19 8.61 -5.73
N ILE A 11 5.63 9.69 -5.18
CA ILE A 11 6.35 10.54 -4.23
C ILE A 11 6.70 9.73 -2.98
N LEU A 12 5.76 8.95 -2.45
CA LEU A 12 6.02 8.08 -1.30
C LEU A 12 7.09 7.03 -1.60
N ALA A 13 7.08 6.42 -2.78
CA ALA A 13 8.10 5.49 -3.21
C ALA A 13 9.50 6.13 -3.29
N THR A 14 9.60 7.35 -3.84
CA THR A 14 10.86 8.10 -3.88
C THR A 14 11.37 8.39 -2.48
N GLN A 15 10.49 8.80 -1.55
CA GLN A 15 10.88 9.02 -0.16
C GLN A 15 11.33 7.73 0.52
N ALA A 16 10.60 6.63 0.34
CA ALA A 16 10.94 5.32 0.88
C ALA A 16 12.30 4.80 0.36
N ALA A 17 12.61 5.04 -0.91
CA ALA A 17 13.90 4.69 -1.51
C ALA A 17 15.08 5.40 -0.84
N ASN A 18 14.90 6.64 -0.37
CA ASN A 18 15.93 7.37 0.39
C ASN A 18 16.23 6.71 1.76
N TYR A 19 15.31 5.90 2.29
CA TYR A 19 15.53 5.07 3.48
C TYR A 19 15.99 3.65 3.15
N GLY A 20 16.33 3.36 1.89
CA GLY A 20 16.79 2.04 1.43
C GLY A 20 15.68 1.00 1.27
N LEU A 21 14.40 1.40 1.40
CA LEU A 21 13.28 0.51 1.16
C LEU A 21 13.16 0.21 -0.35
N LYS A 22 12.93 -1.06 -0.68
CA LYS A 22 12.81 -1.55 -2.05
C LYS A 22 11.41 -2.09 -2.27
N GLY A 23 10.79 -1.73 -3.39
CA GLY A 23 9.45 -2.19 -3.71
C GLY A 23 8.84 -1.47 -4.90
N LYS A 24 7.57 -1.80 -5.17
CA LYS A 24 6.73 -1.15 -6.17
C LYS A 24 5.65 -0.33 -5.46
N SER A 25 5.23 0.78 -6.05
CA SER A 25 4.04 1.52 -5.63
C SER A 25 2.87 1.24 -6.56
N TYR A 26 1.66 1.43 -6.05
CA TYR A 26 0.41 1.16 -6.76
C TYR A 26 -0.58 2.31 -6.52
N PRO A 27 -1.37 2.69 -7.53
CA PRO A 27 -2.29 3.83 -7.46
C PRO A 27 -3.49 3.59 -6.52
N THR A 28 -3.79 2.34 -6.16
CA THR A 28 -4.87 2.01 -5.21
C THR A 28 -4.44 1.02 -4.14
N VAL A 29 -5.09 1.10 -2.97
CA VAL A 29 -4.88 0.15 -1.86
C VAL A 29 -5.24 -1.28 -2.31
N ASN A 30 -6.32 -1.45 -3.08
CA ASN A 30 -6.73 -2.75 -3.60
C ASN A 30 -5.66 -3.39 -4.50
N GLU A 31 -5.06 -2.63 -5.41
CA GLU A 31 -3.97 -3.13 -6.26
C GLU A 31 -2.73 -3.48 -5.43
N ALA A 32 -2.37 -2.65 -4.45
CA ALA A 32 -1.25 -2.94 -3.55
C ALA A 32 -1.46 -4.24 -2.76
N VAL A 33 -2.67 -4.44 -2.21
CA VAL A 33 -3.04 -5.66 -1.46
C VAL A 33 -3.00 -6.89 -2.36
N TYR A 34 -3.55 -6.80 -3.58
CA TYR A 34 -3.53 -7.90 -4.54
C TYR A 34 -2.08 -8.31 -4.85
N GLN A 35 -1.22 -7.35 -5.19
CA GLN A 35 0.17 -7.61 -5.55
C GLN A 35 0.99 -8.11 -4.35
N ALA A 36 0.76 -7.60 -3.15
CA ALA A 36 1.37 -8.12 -1.93
C ALA A 36 1.02 -9.60 -1.71
N LYS A 37 -0.24 -9.98 -1.91
CA LYS A 37 -0.70 -11.38 -1.84
C LYS A 37 -0.08 -12.28 -2.91
N GLN A 38 0.11 -11.77 -4.14
CA GLN A 38 0.76 -12.54 -5.21
C GLN A 38 2.25 -12.78 -4.94
N ASN A 39 2.92 -11.87 -4.21
CA ASN A 39 4.35 -11.94 -3.96
C ASN A 39 4.71 -12.65 -2.65
N ALA A 40 3.76 -12.81 -1.73
CA ALA A 40 3.99 -13.43 -0.42
C ALA A 40 4.00 -14.95 -0.51
N ALA A 41 4.99 -15.58 0.12
CA ALA A 41 4.98 -17.03 0.38
C ALA A 41 4.03 -17.39 1.53
N ILE A 42 3.78 -18.69 1.71
CA ILE A 42 2.84 -19.21 2.74
C ILE A 42 3.20 -18.78 4.17
N ASN A 43 4.48 -18.52 4.44
CA ASN A 43 5.03 -18.15 5.74
C ASN A 43 5.39 -16.65 5.84
N ASP A 44 5.10 -15.85 4.81
CA ASP A 44 5.34 -14.42 4.84
C ASP A 44 4.21 -13.67 5.56
N LEU A 45 4.57 -12.55 6.20
CA LEU A 45 3.62 -11.64 6.80
C LEU A 45 3.46 -10.39 5.91
N ILE A 46 2.23 -10.13 5.47
CA ILE A 46 1.87 -8.85 4.85
C ILE A 46 1.42 -7.88 5.95
N PHE A 47 2.21 -6.83 6.18
CA PHE A 47 1.85 -5.75 7.08
C PHE A 47 1.21 -4.58 6.30
N ILE A 48 0.04 -4.12 6.75
CA ILE A 48 -0.69 -2.99 6.16
C ILE A 48 -0.93 -1.96 7.27
N GLY A 49 -0.45 -0.73 7.08
CA GLY A 49 -0.51 0.31 8.11
C GLY A 49 -0.21 1.72 7.57
N GLY A 50 0.22 2.62 8.45
CA GLY A 50 0.59 4.00 8.12
C GLY A 50 -0.57 5.01 8.07
N SER A 51 -1.81 4.56 7.88
CA SER A 51 -3.01 5.41 7.91
C SER A 51 -4.26 4.59 8.21
N THR A 52 -5.14 5.11 9.08
CA THR A 52 -6.46 4.50 9.36
C THR A 52 -7.29 4.34 8.09
N PHE A 53 -7.19 5.27 7.13
CA PHE A 53 -7.91 5.19 5.85
C PHE A 53 -7.35 4.11 4.94
N VAL A 54 -6.03 3.89 4.95
CA VAL A 54 -5.41 2.80 4.18
C VAL A 54 -5.83 1.45 4.73
N VAL A 55 -5.84 1.29 6.06
CA VAL A 55 -6.32 0.06 6.70
C VAL A 55 -7.81 -0.16 6.42
N ALA A 56 -8.63 0.89 6.49
CA ALA A 56 -10.04 0.80 6.14
C ALA A 56 -10.26 0.37 4.69
N ASP A 57 -9.59 1.01 3.72
CA ASP A 57 -9.67 0.67 2.29
C ASP A 57 -9.21 -0.79 2.05
N ALA A 58 -8.20 -1.29 2.77
CA ALA A 58 -7.71 -2.67 2.65
C ALA A 58 -8.67 -3.74 3.20
N LEU A 59 -9.57 -3.35 4.11
CA LEU A 59 -10.57 -4.25 4.71
C LEU A 59 -11.90 -4.27 3.94
N VAL A 60 -12.09 -3.38 2.97
CA VAL A 60 -13.31 -3.36 2.15
C VAL A 60 -13.40 -4.67 1.36
N LYS A 61 -14.49 -5.41 1.55
CA LYS A 61 -14.81 -6.59 0.73
C LYS A 61 -15.39 -6.12 -0.60
N ASN A 62 -14.67 -6.36 -1.69
CA ASN A 62 -15.26 -6.31 -3.02
C ASN A 62 -16.14 -7.56 -3.18
N TYR A 63 -17.47 -7.40 -3.03
CA TYR A 63 -18.47 -8.39 -3.45
C TYR A 63 -18.72 -8.25 -4.95
#